data_AF-A0AAI9TD89-F1
#
_entry.id   AF-A0AAI9TD89-F1
#
_cell.length_a   1.000
_cell.length_b   1.000
_cell.length_c   1.000
_cell.angle_alpha   90.00
_cell.angle_beta   90.00
_cell.angle_gamma   90.00
#
_symmetry.space_group_name_H-M   'P 1'
#
loop_
_entity.id
_entity.type
_entity.pdbx_description
1 polymer ?
#
loop_
_entity_poly.entity_id
_entity_poly.type
_entity_poly.pdbx_seq_one_letter_code
_entity_poly.pdbx_strand_id
1 'polypeptide(L)'
;MNLDMLYVVGPGHGAPAILAALWLEGSLERFYPEYSRDGKGLHNLVSTFSTTAGFPSHINAETPGAIHEGGELGYALAVSFGAVMDNPDLIVPCIVGDGEAESGPTATSWHAIKYIDPKESGAVLPILHLNGFKISERTIFGCMDHKELLALFSGYGYQVRFVEDISDIDADLHFSMVWAIEEIHKIQQAARSGKPIMKPRWPLLILRTSKGWSGPKQLHGKFIEGSYHSHQVPLPKAKTDKEELDLLQEWLSSYKPEELFTSNGDVIDEIKSVIPTEDKKKLGQRIEVYNSYMPPKLPDWKPFCKEKGSNGSAMKVIGDFINQAFKDNPSTVRLFSPDELESNKLDGVFEGTNRNFQWDEFANARGGRVIEVLSEHMCQGFMQGYTLTGRTGIFPSYESFLGIIHTMMVQYAKFLKMALETNWHSSVSSMNYIESSTWTRQEHNGFSHQNPSFIGSVLKLKPTAAR
;
A
#
# COMPACT_ATOMS: atom_id res chain seq x y z
N MET A 1 -9.36 9.66 19.01
CA MET A 1 -10.16 8.49 18.56
C MET A 1 -9.27 7.26 18.66
N ASN A 2 -9.76 6.12 19.13
CA ASN A 2 -8.97 4.89 19.25
C ASN A 2 -9.10 4.04 17.97
N LEU A 3 -8.29 4.31 16.95
CA LEU A 3 -8.41 3.73 15.61
C LEU A 3 -7.36 2.65 15.37
N ASP A 4 -7.71 1.63 14.57
CA ASP A 4 -6.75 0.65 14.06
C ASP A 4 -6.24 1.13 12.71
N MET A 5 -4.98 1.53 12.65
CA MET A 5 -4.38 2.13 11.45
C MET A 5 -3.07 1.47 11.07
N LEU A 6 -2.89 1.34 9.76
CA LEU A 6 -1.65 0.89 9.12
C LEU A 6 -1.29 1.90 8.03
N TYR A 7 -0.05 2.35 7.97
CA TYR A 7 0.36 3.29 6.94
C TYR A 7 0.77 2.57 5.65
N VAL A 8 0.50 3.21 4.51
CA VAL A 8 1.12 2.86 3.23
C VAL A 8 1.60 4.15 2.57
N VAL A 9 2.86 4.16 2.14
CA VAL A 9 3.51 5.35 1.59
C VAL A 9 4.03 4.99 0.21
N GLY A 10 3.40 5.54 -0.82
CA GLY A 10 3.82 5.37 -2.20
C GLY A 10 5.17 6.03 -2.51
N PRO A 11 5.45 7.27 -2.07
CA PRO A 11 6.77 7.90 -2.15
C PRO A 11 7.80 7.24 -1.18
N GLY A 12 8.13 5.98 -1.40
CA GLY A 12 8.96 5.16 -0.51
C GLY A 12 10.37 5.71 -0.28
N HIS A 13 10.89 6.51 -1.22
CA HIS A 13 12.15 7.26 -1.11
C HIS A 13 12.15 8.30 0.02
N GLY A 14 10.99 8.64 0.60
CA GLY A 14 10.83 9.49 1.77
C GLY A 14 11.04 8.76 3.11
N ALA A 15 11.84 7.68 3.14
CA ALA A 15 12.06 6.86 4.32
C ALA A 15 12.40 7.62 5.62
N PRO A 16 13.21 8.71 5.60
CA PRO A 16 13.51 9.48 6.81
C PRO A 16 12.27 9.97 7.57
N ALA A 17 11.20 10.36 6.87
CA ALA A 17 9.97 10.82 7.51
C ALA A 17 9.30 9.70 8.33
N ILE A 18 9.28 8.48 7.77
CA ILE A 18 8.70 7.31 8.44
C ILE A 18 9.60 6.81 9.55
N LEU A 19 10.92 6.71 9.32
CA LEU A 19 11.86 6.31 10.37
C LEU A 19 11.84 7.29 11.55
N ALA A 20 11.75 8.60 11.30
CA ALA A 20 11.59 9.59 12.36
C ALA A 20 10.28 9.36 13.14
N ALA A 21 9.15 9.17 12.46
CA ALA A 21 7.87 8.87 13.12
C ALA A 21 7.95 7.59 13.98
N LEU A 22 8.53 6.51 13.44
CA LEU A 22 8.71 5.23 14.14
C LEU A 22 9.68 5.31 15.32
N TRP A 23 10.69 6.17 15.24
CA TRP A 23 11.59 6.46 16.36
C TRP A 23 10.86 7.23 17.46
N LEU A 24 10.09 8.26 17.09
CA LEU A 24 9.29 9.08 18.03
C LEU A 24 8.29 8.23 18.83
N GLU A 25 7.56 7.33 18.15
CA GLU A 25 6.60 6.43 18.83
C GLU A 25 7.25 5.25 19.56
N GLY A 26 8.57 5.06 19.44
CA GLY A 26 9.34 4.00 20.10
C GLY A 26 9.27 2.63 19.41
N SER A 27 8.76 2.58 18.17
CA SER A 27 8.70 1.35 17.38
C SER A 27 10.07 0.89 16.91
N LEU A 28 10.97 1.81 16.54
CA LEU A 28 12.34 1.42 16.18
C LEU A 28 13.05 0.74 17.35
N GLU A 29 13.05 1.34 18.54
CA GLU A 29 13.68 0.76 19.74
C GLU A 29 13.17 -0.64 20.07
N ARG A 30 11.87 -0.90 19.89
CA ARG A 30 11.27 -2.22 20.15
C ARG A 30 11.88 -3.32 19.29
N PHE A 31 12.13 -3.06 18.01
CA PHE A 31 12.64 -4.07 17.07
C PHE A 31 14.17 -4.00 16.88
N TYR A 32 14.75 -2.85 17.17
CA TYR A 32 16.16 -2.50 16.97
C TYR A 32 16.63 -1.63 18.15
N PRO A 33 17.04 -2.24 19.28
CA PRO A 33 17.42 -1.52 20.51
C PRO A 33 18.56 -0.51 20.33
N GLU A 34 19.38 -0.65 19.29
CA GLU A 34 20.43 0.30 18.92
C GLU A 34 19.91 1.67 18.46
N TYR A 35 18.63 1.75 18.09
CA TYR A 35 17.93 3.00 17.74
C TYR A 35 16.97 3.42 18.88
N SER A 36 17.42 3.30 20.13
CA SER A 36 16.69 3.74 21.33
C SER A 36 16.20 5.19 21.23
N ARG A 37 15.09 5.52 21.91
CA ARG A 37 14.55 6.90 21.91
C ARG A 37 15.31 7.81 22.87
N ASP A 38 16.62 7.94 22.64
CA ASP A 38 17.55 8.81 23.34
C ASP A 38 18.60 9.37 22.37
N GLY A 39 19.52 10.20 22.87
CA GLY A 39 20.55 10.83 22.04
C GLY A 39 21.50 9.85 21.35
N LYS A 40 21.75 8.67 21.94
CA LYS A 40 22.61 7.64 21.33
C LYS A 40 21.87 6.95 20.19
N GLY A 41 20.62 6.55 20.39
CA GLY A 41 19.83 5.91 19.35
C GLY A 41 19.52 6.86 18.19
N LEU A 42 19.25 8.15 18.47
CA LEU A 42 19.11 9.17 17.43
C LEU A 42 20.42 9.38 16.65
N HIS A 43 21.56 9.45 17.34
CA HIS A 43 22.87 9.53 16.70
C HIS A 43 23.13 8.34 15.76
N ASN A 44 22.82 7.12 16.20
CA ASN A 44 22.96 5.93 15.38
C ASN A 44 22.05 6.02 14.15
N LEU A 45 20.77 6.35 14.33
CA LEU A 45 19.81 6.46 13.23
C LEU A 45 20.26 7.46 12.16
N VAL A 46 20.73 8.65 12.56
CA VAL A 46 21.19 9.69 11.63
C VAL A 46 22.50 9.30 10.94
N SER A 47 23.47 8.77 11.69
CA SER A 47 24.82 8.49 11.16
C SER A 47 24.89 7.23 10.29
N THR A 48 24.00 6.27 10.48
CA THR A 48 23.99 5.02 9.70
C THR A 48 22.98 5.01 8.56
N PHE A 49 22.07 5.99 8.49
CA PHE A 49 21.09 6.08 7.41
C PHE A 49 21.76 6.13 6.03
N SER A 50 21.27 5.29 5.10
CA SER A 50 21.81 5.11 3.74
C SER A 50 23.30 4.74 3.71
N THR A 51 23.79 4.05 4.75
CA THR A 51 25.10 3.40 4.79
C THR A 51 24.94 1.88 4.80
N THR A 52 26.05 1.13 4.74
CA THR A 52 26.02 -0.33 4.88
C THR A 52 25.64 -0.82 6.28
N ALA A 53 25.58 0.05 7.27
CA ALA A 53 25.38 -0.28 8.68
C ALA A 53 23.98 0.07 9.22
N GLY A 54 23.08 0.62 8.39
CA GLY A 54 21.76 1.05 8.82
C GLY A 54 20.70 0.92 7.73
N PHE A 55 19.57 1.60 7.95
CA PHE A 55 18.43 1.55 7.01
C PHE A 55 18.77 2.16 5.65
N PRO A 56 18.22 1.61 4.55
CA PRO A 56 18.39 2.18 3.22
C PRO A 56 17.56 3.46 3.04
N SER A 57 17.71 4.09 1.88
CA SER A 57 17.00 5.33 1.53
C SER A 57 15.50 5.16 1.27
N HIS A 58 15.02 3.92 1.18
CA HIS A 58 13.62 3.59 0.93
C HIS A 58 13.03 2.83 2.12
N ILE A 59 11.73 2.98 2.34
CA ILE A 59 10.96 2.08 3.20
C ILE A 59 11.13 0.67 2.65
N ASN A 60 11.30 -0.32 3.53
CA ASN A 60 11.48 -1.70 3.12
C ASN A 60 10.87 -2.64 4.17
N ALA A 61 11.06 -3.95 4.01
CA ALA A 61 10.58 -4.93 4.97
C ALA A 61 11.28 -4.89 6.34
N GLU A 62 12.40 -4.18 6.47
CA GLU A 62 13.05 -3.95 7.78
C GLU A 62 12.43 -2.76 8.51
N THR A 63 11.62 -1.94 7.84
CA THR A 63 10.95 -0.79 8.43
C THR A 63 9.70 -1.27 9.20
N PRO A 64 9.63 -1.12 10.54
CA PRO A 64 8.48 -1.59 11.31
C PRO A 64 7.15 -0.99 10.81
N GLY A 65 6.16 -1.84 10.54
CA GLY A 65 4.84 -1.42 10.05
C GLY A 65 4.73 -1.31 8.52
N ALA A 66 5.80 -1.53 7.76
CA ALA A 66 5.72 -1.49 6.30
C ALA A 66 5.11 -2.76 5.69
N ILE A 67 4.19 -2.59 4.73
CA ILE A 67 3.70 -3.64 3.82
C ILE A 67 3.95 -3.31 2.33
N HIS A 68 4.60 -2.18 2.09
CA HIS A 68 4.90 -1.65 0.77
C HIS A 68 6.18 -0.81 0.85
N GLU A 69 7.13 -1.09 -0.04
CA GLU A 69 8.42 -0.39 -0.09
C GLU A 69 8.33 0.95 -0.84
N GLY A 70 7.52 1.06 -1.91
CA GLY A 70 7.38 2.30 -2.66
C GLY A 70 8.62 2.73 -3.46
N GLY A 71 9.51 1.78 -3.78
CA GLY A 71 10.65 2.00 -4.69
C GLY A 71 10.22 2.02 -6.16
N GLU A 72 9.60 0.94 -6.61
CA GLU A 72 8.84 0.95 -7.87
C GLU A 72 7.46 1.54 -7.58
N LEU A 73 7.23 2.77 -8.01
CA LEU A 73 5.99 3.50 -7.77
C LEU A 73 4.83 2.88 -8.55
N GLY A 74 3.62 2.96 -7.99
CA GLY A 74 2.40 2.76 -8.77
C GLY A 74 1.30 1.96 -8.08
N TYR A 75 1.63 1.17 -7.06
CA TYR A 75 0.71 0.18 -6.50
C TYR A 75 0.44 0.34 -5.01
N ALA A 76 0.82 1.48 -4.41
CA ALA A 76 0.51 1.81 -3.02
C ALA A 76 -1.00 1.74 -2.72
N LEU A 77 -1.84 2.31 -3.59
CA LEU A 77 -3.30 2.24 -3.45
C LEU A 77 -3.80 0.80 -3.50
N ALA A 78 -3.45 0.04 -4.54
CA ALA A 78 -3.90 -1.35 -4.67
C ALA A 78 -3.49 -2.21 -3.46
N VAL A 79 -2.26 -2.04 -2.97
CA VAL A 79 -1.80 -2.70 -1.73
C VAL A 79 -2.66 -2.29 -0.52
N SER A 80 -2.95 -1.00 -0.37
CA SER A 80 -3.79 -0.48 0.72
C SER A 80 -5.19 -1.09 0.70
N PHE A 81 -5.80 -1.18 -0.48
CA PHE A 81 -7.14 -1.78 -0.62
C PHE A 81 -7.12 -3.28 -0.33
N GLY A 82 -6.08 -4.01 -0.75
CA GLY A 82 -5.88 -5.41 -0.38
C GLY A 82 -5.80 -5.63 1.13
N ALA A 83 -5.10 -4.74 1.83
CA ALA A 83 -4.91 -4.82 3.28
C ALA A 83 -6.21 -4.63 4.08
N VAL A 84 -7.13 -3.77 3.62
CA VAL A 84 -8.39 -3.49 4.33
C VAL A 84 -9.52 -4.47 3.98
N MET A 85 -9.38 -5.25 2.90
CA MET A 85 -10.38 -6.27 2.58
C MET A 85 -10.53 -7.25 3.74
N ASP A 86 -11.77 -7.64 4.04
CA ASP A 86 -12.20 -8.46 5.19
C ASP A 86 -11.53 -8.13 6.55
N ASN A 87 -11.09 -6.88 6.72
CA ASN A 87 -10.57 -6.34 7.97
C ASN A 87 -11.38 -5.08 8.34
N PRO A 88 -12.59 -5.23 8.92
CA PRO A 88 -13.60 -4.18 8.96
C PRO A 88 -13.18 -2.93 9.74
N ASP A 89 -12.30 -3.06 10.71
CA ASP A 89 -11.94 -1.95 11.60
C ASP A 89 -10.61 -1.28 11.21
N LEU A 90 -9.89 -1.84 10.22
CA LEU A 90 -8.64 -1.27 9.74
C LEU A 90 -8.88 -0.06 8.83
N ILE A 91 -8.17 1.02 9.11
CA ILE A 91 -8.07 2.18 8.22
C ILE A 91 -6.63 2.31 7.71
N VAL A 92 -6.46 2.40 6.40
CA VAL A 92 -5.14 2.63 5.77
C VAL A 92 -5.08 4.05 5.22
N PRO A 93 -4.43 5.01 5.90
CA PRO A 93 -3.99 6.24 5.25
C PRO A 93 -2.92 5.90 4.20
N CYS A 94 -3.26 6.07 2.93
CA CYS A 94 -2.37 5.80 1.80
C CYS A 94 -1.87 7.11 1.22
N ILE A 95 -0.59 7.41 1.41
CA ILE A 95 0.06 8.58 0.80
C ILE A 95 0.42 8.23 -0.64
N VAL A 96 -0.09 8.98 -1.61
CA VAL A 96 0.17 8.79 -3.03
C VAL A 96 0.93 10.01 -3.54
N GLY A 97 2.13 9.80 -4.11
CA GLY A 97 2.86 10.90 -4.73
C GLY A 97 2.12 11.41 -5.96
N ASP A 98 2.06 12.72 -6.17
CA ASP A 98 1.49 13.29 -7.41
C ASP A 98 2.24 12.87 -8.68
N GLY A 99 3.54 12.57 -8.58
CA GLY A 99 4.31 11.92 -9.66
C GLY A 99 3.99 10.42 -9.81
N GLU A 100 3.75 9.71 -8.72
CA GLU A 100 3.29 8.30 -8.76
C GLU A 100 1.89 8.19 -9.38
N ALA A 101 1.03 9.18 -9.14
CA ALA A 101 -0.32 9.26 -9.69
C ALA A 101 -0.35 9.30 -11.23
N GLU A 102 0.76 9.65 -11.88
CA GLU A 102 0.92 9.59 -13.35
C GLU A 102 1.12 8.16 -13.88
N SER A 103 1.45 7.20 -13.00
CA SER A 103 1.68 5.81 -13.41
C SER A 103 0.37 5.12 -13.78
N GLY A 104 0.42 4.25 -14.80
CA GLY A 104 -0.73 3.42 -15.20
C GLY A 104 -1.35 2.63 -14.03
N PRO A 105 -0.55 1.93 -13.19
CA PRO A 105 -1.07 1.20 -12.03
C PRO A 105 -1.81 2.09 -11.02
N THR A 106 -1.33 3.30 -10.73
CA THR A 106 -2.03 4.20 -9.79
C THR A 106 -3.28 4.80 -10.41
N ALA A 107 -3.23 5.21 -11.67
CA ALA A 107 -4.36 5.79 -12.38
C ALA A 107 -5.60 4.88 -12.36
N THR A 108 -5.41 3.56 -12.52
CA THR A 108 -6.51 2.58 -12.39
C THR A 108 -6.89 2.30 -10.93
N SER A 109 -5.92 2.29 -10.01
CA SER A 109 -6.14 1.94 -8.59
C SER A 109 -7.10 2.88 -7.85
N TRP A 110 -7.34 4.10 -8.34
CA TRP A 110 -8.39 4.98 -7.83
C TRP A 110 -9.79 4.36 -7.91
N HIS A 111 -10.00 3.36 -8.77
CA HIS A 111 -11.27 2.62 -8.87
C HIS A 111 -11.45 1.56 -7.77
N ALA A 112 -10.44 1.28 -6.94
CA ALA A 112 -10.49 0.21 -5.94
C ALA A 112 -11.57 0.37 -4.87
N ILE A 113 -12.04 1.61 -4.59
CA ILE A 113 -13.22 1.85 -3.72
C ILE A 113 -14.48 1.13 -4.19
N LYS A 114 -14.55 0.76 -5.47
CA LYS A 114 -15.67 0.04 -6.06
C LYS A 114 -15.67 -1.45 -5.71
N TYR A 115 -14.61 -1.95 -5.08
CA TYR A 115 -14.39 -3.37 -4.79
C TYR A 115 -14.23 -3.67 -3.29
N ILE A 116 -14.50 -2.70 -2.42
CA ILE A 116 -14.56 -2.91 -0.96
C ILE A 116 -16.01 -2.78 -0.48
N ASP A 117 -16.52 -3.80 0.20
CA ASP A 117 -17.83 -3.75 0.83
C ASP A 117 -17.66 -3.21 2.27
N PRO A 118 -18.23 -2.03 2.62
CA PRO A 118 -18.02 -1.42 3.94
C PRO A 118 -18.56 -2.24 5.13
N LYS A 119 -19.37 -3.27 4.85
CA LYS A 119 -19.87 -4.21 5.86
C LYS A 119 -18.78 -5.17 6.35
N GLU A 120 -17.92 -5.65 5.45
CA GLU A 120 -16.89 -6.66 5.75
C GLU A 120 -15.47 -6.09 5.69
N SER A 121 -15.25 -5.02 4.91
CA SER A 121 -13.94 -4.41 4.70
C SER A 121 -13.77 -3.13 5.52
N GLY A 122 -12.50 -2.81 5.80
CA GLY A 122 -12.07 -1.54 6.36
C GLY A 122 -12.15 -0.43 5.33
N ALA A 123 -11.32 0.61 5.51
CA ALA A 123 -11.32 1.77 4.63
C ALA A 123 -9.90 2.21 4.26
N VAL A 124 -9.72 2.62 3.02
CA VAL A 124 -8.51 3.37 2.62
C VAL A 124 -8.87 4.84 2.65
N LEU A 125 -7.99 5.66 3.25
CA LEU A 125 -8.02 7.11 3.13
C LEU A 125 -6.87 7.53 2.19
N PRO A 126 -7.13 7.74 0.90
CA PRO A 126 -6.11 8.25 0.00
C PRO A 126 -5.77 9.69 0.33
N ILE A 127 -4.47 9.97 0.41
CA ILE A 127 -3.90 11.30 0.55
C ILE A 127 -3.03 11.54 -0.68
N LEU A 128 -3.53 12.32 -1.64
CA LEU A 128 -2.73 12.76 -2.77
C LEU A 128 -1.76 13.83 -2.26
N HIS A 129 -0.48 13.49 -2.19
CA HIS A 129 0.59 14.41 -1.81
C HIS A 129 0.96 15.27 -3.01
N LEU A 130 0.26 16.40 -3.15
CA LEU A 130 0.30 17.31 -4.28
C LEU A 130 1.37 18.38 -4.07
N ASN A 131 2.65 17.97 -4.14
CA ASN A 131 3.77 18.87 -3.93
C ASN A 131 4.29 19.57 -5.19
N GLY A 132 3.75 19.20 -6.35
CA GLY A 132 3.90 19.89 -7.62
C GLY A 132 5.05 19.39 -8.49
N PHE A 133 5.91 18.49 -8.00
CA PHE A 133 7.13 18.11 -8.71
C PHE A 133 7.52 16.64 -8.51
N LYS A 134 8.04 16.02 -9.57
CA LYS A 134 8.73 14.72 -9.56
C LYS A 134 10.25 14.92 -9.51
N ILE A 135 11.05 14.07 -10.17
CA ILE A 135 12.51 14.08 -10.05
C ILE A 135 13.11 15.40 -10.58
N SER A 136 12.66 15.82 -11.76
CA SER A 136 13.27 16.94 -12.50
C SER A 136 12.25 17.80 -13.24
N GLU A 137 10.96 17.64 -12.93
CA GLU A 137 9.86 18.22 -13.71
C GLU A 137 8.64 18.43 -12.82
N ARG A 138 7.71 19.29 -13.26
CA ARG A 138 6.37 19.38 -12.65
C ARG A 138 5.58 18.07 -12.83
N THR A 139 4.56 17.89 -12.01
CA THR A 139 3.61 16.77 -12.15
C THR A 139 2.36 17.18 -12.90
N ILE A 140 1.72 16.25 -13.63
CA ILE A 140 0.45 16.49 -14.32
C ILE A 140 -0.58 16.96 -13.31
N PHE A 141 -0.74 16.22 -12.21
CA PHE A 141 -1.65 16.57 -11.13
C PHE A 141 -1.30 17.90 -10.47
N GLY A 142 0.00 18.19 -10.26
CA GLY A 142 0.47 19.46 -9.69
C GLY A 142 0.21 20.68 -10.56
N CYS A 143 -0.07 20.48 -11.86
CA CYS A 143 -0.47 21.52 -12.79
C CYS A 143 -1.99 21.68 -12.91
N MET A 144 -2.79 20.78 -12.33
CA MET A 144 -4.25 20.86 -12.36
C MET A 144 -4.79 21.87 -11.35
N ASP A 145 -5.82 22.60 -11.76
CA ASP A 145 -6.57 23.48 -10.86
C ASP A 145 -7.54 22.71 -9.95
N HIS A 146 -8.19 23.40 -9.02
CA HIS A 146 -9.18 22.79 -8.13
C HIS A 146 -10.35 22.14 -8.86
N LYS A 147 -10.81 22.72 -9.97
CA LYS A 147 -11.97 22.22 -10.72
C LYS A 147 -11.61 20.94 -11.45
N GLU A 148 -10.43 20.86 -12.06
CA GLU A 148 -9.92 19.67 -12.72
C GLU A 148 -9.77 18.51 -11.72
N LEU A 149 -9.11 18.76 -10.59
CA LEU A 149 -8.94 17.74 -9.54
C LEU A 149 -10.27 17.31 -8.93
N LEU A 150 -11.17 18.26 -8.63
CA LEU A 150 -12.50 17.95 -8.09
C LEU A 150 -13.31 17.13 -9.09
N ALA A 151 -13.32 17.51 -10.38
CA ALA A 151 -14.06 16.80 -11.42
C ALA A 151 -13.53 15.38 -11.62
N LEU A 152 -12.20 15.21 -11.64
CA LEU A 152 -11.55 13.91 -11.80
C LEU A 152 -11.91 12.95 -10.66
N PHE A 153 -11.62 13.33 -9.41
CA PHE A 153 -11.81 12.43 -8.27
C PHE A 153 -13.29 12.26 -7.90
N SER A 154 -14.13 13.28 -8.12
CA SER A 154 -15.58 13.10 -8.06
C SER A 154 -16.07 12.18 -9.17
N GLY A 155 -15.46 12.20 -10.36
CA GLY A 155 -15.75 11.24 -11.42
C GLY A 155 -15.43 9.79 -11.01
N TYR A 156 -14.32 9.60 -10.28
CA TYR A 156 -13.95 8.29 -9.75
C TYR A 156 -14.84 7.80 -8.61
N GLY A 157 -15.53 8.69 -7.89
CA GLY A 157 -16.42 8.30 -6.80
C GLY A 157 -16.00 8.80 -5.42
N TYR A 158 -14.99 9.67 -5.31
CA TYR A 158 -14.54 10.22 -4.03
C TYR A 158 -15.32 11.49 -3.65
N GLN A 159 -15.27 11.81 -2.36
CA GLN A 159 -15.54 13.14 -1.83
C GLN A 159 -14.21 13.80 -1.51
N VAL A 160 -13.87 14.86 -2.26
CA VAL A 160 -12.55 15.51 -2.19
C VAL A 160 -12.56 16.62 -1.14
N ARG A 161 -11.50 16.67 -0.33
CA ARG A 161 -11.18 17.82 0.51
C ARG A 161 -9.74 18.25 0.28
N PHE A 162 -9.53 19.54 0.07
CA PHE A 162 -8.19 20.12 -0.07
C PHE A 162 -7.67 20.48 1.33
N VAL A 163 -6.38 20.20 1.55
CA VAL A 163 -5.61 20.62 2.71
C VAL A 163 -4.48 21.49 2.17
N GLU A 164 -4.63 22.80 2.32
CA GLU A 164 -3.78 23.79 1.64
C GLU A 164 -3.72 25.16 2.34
N ASP A 165 -4.33 25.34 3.51
CA ASP A 165 -4.15 26.57 4.30
C ASP A 165 -2.75 26.58 4.93
N ILE A 166 -1.75 27.05 4.17
CA ILE A 166 -0.35 27.10 4.63
C ILE A 166 -0.16 27.96 5.90
N SER A 167 -1.07 28.90 6.16
CA SER A 167 -0.96 29.78 7.33
C SER A 167 -1.36 29.10 8.64
N ASP A 168 -2.22 28.07 8.58
CA ASP A 168 -2.67 27.26 9.71
C ASP A 168 -2.89 25.80 9.29
N ILE A 169 -1.84 25.23 8.69
CA ILE A 169 -1.87 23.93 8.02
C ILE A 169 -2.13 22.78 8.99
N ASP A 170 -1.71 22.91 10.24
CA ASP A 170 -1.92 21.90 11.28
C ASP A 170 -3.41 21.81 11.62
N ALA A 171 -4.11 22.96 11.74
CA ALA A 171 -5.55 22.99 11.96
C ALA A 171 -6.31 22.46 10.74
N ASP A 172 -5.95 22.88 9.53
CA ASP A 172 -6.60 22.40 8.29
C ASP A 172 -6.45 20.88 8.15
N LEU A 173 -5.24 20.35 8.34
CA LEU A 173 -4.97 18.92 8.32
C LEU A 173 -5.76 18.19 9.42
N HIS A 174 -5.76 18.71 10.66
CA HIS A 174 -6.51 18.12 11.77
C HIS A 174 -8.00 17.99 11.45
N PHE A 175 -8.66 19.08 11.08
CA PHE A 175 -10.10 19.08 10.77
C PHE A 175 -10.42 18.22 9.55
N SER A 176 -9.53 18.20 8.56
CA SER A 176 -9.69 17.37 7.36
C SER A 176 -9.57 15.88 7.66
N MET A 177 -8.63 15.48 8.53
CA MET A 177 -8.52 14.10 8.99
C MET A 177 -9.74 13.67 9.83
N VAL A 178 -10.19 14.51 10.78
CA VAL A 178 -11.39 14.23 11.59
C VAL A 178 -12.62 14.02 10.69
N TRP A 179 -12.84 14.94 9.75
CA TRP A 179 -13.93 14.83 8.76
C TRP A 179 -13.84 13.54 7.94
N ALA A 180 -12.65 13.17 7.48
CA ALA A 180 -12.47 11.94 6.69
C ALA A 180 -12.83 10.68 7.50
N ILE A 181 -12.42 10.62 8.77
CA ILE A 181 -12.79 9.50 9.65
C ILE A 181 -14.29 9.45 9.92
N GLU A 182 -14.94 10.61 10.12
CA GLU A 182 -16.40 10.68 10.28
C GLU A 182 -17.16 10.17 9.05
N GLU A 183 -16.74 10.57 7.83
CA GLU A 183 -17.35 10.08 6.60
C GLU A 183 -17.10 8.57 6.37
N ILE A 184 -15.90 8.07 6.69
CA ILE A 184 -15.60 6.62 6.68
C ILE A 184 -16.57 5.88 7.61
N HIS A 185 -16.68 6.30 8.86
CA HIS A 185 -17.55 5.65 9.84
C HIS A 185 -19.02 5.73 9.45
N LYS A 186 -19.48 6.85 8.87
CA LYS A 186 -20.84 6.99 8.35
C LYS A 186 -21.14 5.96 7.24
N ILE A 187 -20.21 5.76 6.30
CA ILE A 187 -20.34 4.75 5.23
C ILE A 187 -20.39 3.34 5.83
N GLN A 188 -19.46 3.02 6.73
CA GLN A 188 -19.39 1.71 7.38
C GLN A 188 -20.63 1.43 8.23
N GLN A 189 -21.08 2.39 9.05
CA GLN A 189 -22.26 2.26 9.90
C GLN A 189 -23.52 2.01 9.06
N ALA A 190 -23.71 2.75 7.96
CA ALA A 190 -24.85 2.56 7.07
C ALA A 190 -24.88 1.13 6.49
N ALA A 191 -23.74 0.63 6.00
CA ALA A 191 -23.63 -0.73 5.49
C ALA A 191 -23.88 -1.79 6.58
N ARG A 192 -23.27 -1.63 7.76
CA ARG A 192 -23.38 -2.56 8.90
C ARG A 192 -24.78 -2.55 9.53
N SER A 193 -25.52 -1.43 9.47
CA SER A 193 -26.91 -1.34 9.92
C SER A 193 -27.92 -1.92 8.92
N GLY A 194 -27.48 -2.51 7.81
CA GLY A 194 -28.35 -3.06 6.77
C GLY A 194 -29.02 -1.99 5.89
N LYS A 195 -28.50 -0.76 5.87
CA LYS A 195 -28.97 0.35 5.03
C LYS A 195 -27.80 0.94 4.24
N PRO A 196 -27.12 0.14 3.41
CA PRO A 196 -25.92 0.58 2.71
C PRO A 196 -26.22 1.79 1.81
N ILE A 197 -25.28 2.73 1.78
CA ILE A 197 -25.33 3.87 0.84
C ILE A 197 -24.94 3.32 -0.53
N MET A 198 -25.81 3.51 -1.54
CA MET A 198 -25.49 3.17 -2.92
C MET A 198 -24.38 4.07 -3.45
N LYS A 199 -23.32 3.49 -4.02
CA LYS A 199 -22.15 4.22 -4.56
C LYS A 199 -21.62 5.26 -3.54
N PRO A 200 -21.17 4.80 -2.35
CA PRO A 200 -20.74 5.70 -1.30
C PRO A 200 -19.56 6.55 -1.76
N ARG A 201 -19.54 7.82 -1.36
CA ARG A 201 -18.49 8.77 -1.70
C ARG A 201 -17.41 8.76 -0.63
N TRP A 202 -16.41 7.91 -0.81
CA TRP A 202 -15.30 7.79 0.14
C TRP A 202 -14.45 9.06 0.18
N PRO A 203 -13.96 9.48 1.36
CA PRO A 203 -13.15 10.68 1.48
C PRO A 203 -11.78 10.49 0.81
N LEU A 204 -11.31 11.57 0.17
CA LEU A 204 -9.96 11.71 -0.37
C LEU A 204 -9.43 13.07 0.04
N LEU A 205 -8.20 13.09 0.56
CA LEU A 205 -7.50 14.34 0.89
C LEU A 205 -6.52 14.70 -0.22
N ILE A 206 -6.55 15.95 -0.67
CA ILE A 206 -5.51 16.53 -1.53
C ILE A 206 -4.66 17.43 -0.65
N LEU A 207 -3.48 16.95 -0.26
CA LEU A 207 -2.52 17.70 0.54
C LEU A 207 -1.62 18.51 -0.40
N ARG A 208 -1.89 19.81 -0.53
CA ARG A 208 -1.15 20.71 -1.41
C ARG A 208 -0.17 21.56 -0.60
N THR A 209 1.09 21.13 -0.58
CA THR A 209 2.20 21.78 0.14
C THR A 209 3.41 21.85 -0.76
N SER A 210 4.26 22.87 -0.67
CA SER A 210 5.45 22.97 -1.54
C SER A 210 6.40 21.78 -1.38
N LYS A 211 6.98 21.27 -2.48
CA LYS A 211 8.05 20.28 -2.36
C LYS A 211 9.26 20.88 -1.64
N GLY A 212 9.83 20.14 -0.68
CA GLY A 212 10.91 20.65 0.16
C GLY A 212 10.47 21.70 1.20
N TRP A 213 9.18 21.73 1.54
CA TRP A 213 8.61 22.67 2.50
C TRP A 213 9.39 22.69 3.82
N SER A 214 9.58 23.89 4.37
CA SER A 214 10.44 24.25 5.52
C SER A 214 11.95 24.14 5.28
N GLY A 215 12.38 23.64 4.12
CA GLY A 215 13.78 23.57 3.72
C GLY A 215 14.39 24.91 3.29
N PRO A 216 15.65 24.88 2.81
CA PRO A 216 16.28 26.05 2.20
C PRO A 216 15.42 26.58 1.05
N LYS A 217 15.22 27.90 1.00
CA LYS A 217 14.39 28.52 -0.05
C LYS A 217 15.12 28.58 -1.39
N GLN A 218 16.38 28.97 -1.38
CA GLN A 218 17.21 29.12 -2.57
C GLN A 218 18.67 28.72 -2.29
N LEU A 219 19.37 28.28 -3.34
CA LEU A 219 20.81 28.07 -3.34
C LEU A 219 21.38 28.55 -4.68
N HIS A 220 22.42 29.39 -4.66
CA HIS A 220 23.06 29.94 -5.86
C HIS A 220 22.06 30.52 -6.90
N GLY A 221 21.03 31.24 -6.43
CA GLY A 221 20.00 31.86 -7.27
C GLY A 221 18.96 30.89 -7.85
N LYS A 222 18.96 29.61 -7.45
CA LYS A 222 17.95 28.62 -7.84
C LYS A 222 17.00 28.35 -6.68
N PHE A 223 15.70 28.28 -6.96
CA PHE A 223 14.70 27.83 -6.00
C PHE A 223 14.92 26.36 -5.63
N ILE A 224 14.91 26.07 -4.32
CA ILE A 224 15.00 24.73 -3.75
C ILE A 224 13.61 24.30 -3.27
N GLU A 225 13.08 24.96 -2.24
CA GLU A 225 11.67 24.79 -1.85
C GLU A 225 10.73 25.24 -2.98
N GLY A 226 9.65 24.48 -3.19
CA GLY A 226 8.72 24.70 -4.29
C GLY A 226 9.33 24.41 -5.66
N SER A 227 10.37 23.56 -5.71
CA SER A 227 11.05 23.17 -6.94
C SER A 227 11.49 21.70 -6.91
N TYR A 228 11.73 21.12 -8.10
CA TYR A 228 12.30 19.77 -8.21
C TYR A 228 13.72 19.67 -7.64
N HIS A 229 14.44 20.80 -7.47
CA HIS A 229 15.78 20.80 -6.85
C HIS A 229 15.78 20.30 -5.40
N SER A 230 14.64 20.29 -4.71
CA SER A 230 14.51 19.70 -3.37
C SER A 230 14.31 18.18 -3.37
N HIS A 231 14.30 17.50 -4.53
CA HIS A 231 13.93 16.08 -4.60
C HIS A 231 14.95 15.12 -3.96
N GLN A 232 16.24 15.35 -4.15
CA GLN A 232 17.29 14.54 -3.51
C GLN A 232 17.94 15.34 -2.37
N VAL A 233 19.23 15.66 -2.49
CA VAL A 233 19.97 16.41 -1.47
C VAL A 233 19.97 17.89 -1.86
N PRO A 234 19.28 18.78 -1.11
CA PRO A 234 19.18 20.19 -1.46
C PRO A 234 20.50 20.96 -1.30
N LEU A 235 21.38 20.49 -0.40
CA LEU A 235 22.68 21.09 -0.07
C LEU A 235 23.81 20.04 -0.22
N PRO A 236 24.12 19.60 -1.45
CA PRO A 236 25.00 18.44 -1.70
C PRO A 236 26.47 18.66 -1.33
N LYS A 237 26.93 19.90 -1.16
CA LYS A 237 28.31 20.27 -0.86
C LYS A 237 28.48 20.85 0.53
N ALA A 238 27.51 20.73 1.44
CA ALA A 238 27.60 21.24 2.81
C ALA A 238 28.85 20.76 3.59
N LYS A 239 29.53 19.68 3.18
CA LYS A 239 30.80 19.24 3.77
C LYS A 239 32.00 20.11 3.37
N THR A 240 31.98 20.69 2.18
CA THR A 240 33.14 21.35 1.55
C THR A 240 32.88 22.81 1.17
N ASP A 241 31.62 23.21 1.07
CA ASP A 241 31.17 24.55 0.73
C ASP A 241 30.61 25.25 1.97
N LYS A 242 31.13 26.44 2.27
CA LYS A 242 30.77 27.19 3.47
C LYS A 242 29.35 27.76 3.40
N GLU A 243 28.92 28.24 2.23
CA GLU A 243 27.57 28.80 2.07
C GLU A 243 26.52 27.72 2.30
N GLU A 244 26.72 26.53 1.71
CA GLU A 244 25.82 25.39 1.92
C GLU A 244 25.85 24.87 3.37
N LEU A 245 27.01 24.90 4.04
CA LEU A 245 27.11 24.52 5.46
C LEU A 245 26.39 25.50 6.38
N ASP A 246 26.50 26.80 6.12
CA ASP A 246 25.83 27.85 6.90
C ASP A 246 24.29 27.74 6.69
N LEU A 247 23.83 27.50 5.46
CA LEU A 247 22.42 27.23 5.16
C LEU A 247 21.90 25.96 5.85
N LEU A 248 22.70 24.90 5.92
CA LEU A 248 22.34 23.68 6.63
C LEU A 248 22.16 23.94 8.13
N GLN A 249 23.07 24.71 8.73
CA GLN A 249 22.97 25.10 10.15
C GLN A 249 21.74 25.96 10.42
N GLU A 250 21.46 26.96 9.57
CA GLU A 250 20.27 27.80 9.67
C GLU A 250 18.99 26.94 9.59
N TRP A 251 18.91 26.06 8.59
CA TRP A 251 17.77 25.19 8.40
C TRP A 251 17.53 24.27 9.60
N LEU A 252 18.55 23.55 10.07
CA LEU A 252 18.38 22.65 11.22
C LEU A 252 18.04 23.41 12.51
N SER A 253 18.65 24.58 12.73
CA SER A 253 18.39 25.41 13.90
C SER A 253 16.99 26.04 13.88
N SER A 254 16.39 26.22 12.70
CA SER A 254 15.04 26.79 12.57
C SER A 254 13.94 25.94 13.23
N TYR A 255 14.18 24.63 13.40
CA TYR A 255 13.29 23.73 14.14
C TYR A 255 13.47 23.79 15.66
N LYS A 256 14.45 24.56 16.16
CA LYS A 256 14.73 24.74 17.59
C LYS A 256 14.82 23.42 18.37
N PRO A 257 15.75 22.52 18.03
CA PRO A 257 15.85 21.21 18.66
C PRO A 257 15.96 21.27 20.20
N GLU A 258 16.50 22.35 20.76
CA GLU A 258 16.55 22.61 22.20
C GLU A 258 15.16 22.73 22.88
N GLU A 259 14.12 23.07 22.12
CA GLU A 259 12.73 23.10 22.59
C GLU A 259 12.04 21.72 22.44
N LEU A 260 12.60 20.81 21.63
CA LEU A 260 11.96 19.53 21.23
C LEU A 260 12.53 18.31 21.95
N PHE A 261 13.78 18.40 22.42
CA PHE A 261 14.50 17.29 23.06
C PHE A 261 14.92 17.61 24.49
N THR A 262 14.88 16.59 25.34
CA THR A 262 15.44 16.61 26.70
C THR A 262 16.97 16.58 26.67
N SER A 263 17.62 16.84 27.81
CA SER A 263 19.09 16.79 27.93
C SER A 263 19.71 15.42 27.60
N ASN A 264 18.93 14.34 27.70
CA ASN A 264 19.36 12.98 27.38
C ASN A 264 19.05 12.58 25.92
N GLY A 265 18.43 13.47 25.13
CA GLY A 265 18.09 13.27 23.73
C GLY A 265 16.79 12.50 23.47
N ASP A 266 16.00 12.22 24.51
CA ASP A 266 14.60 11.78 24.35
C ASP A 266 13.71 12.99 24.01
N VAL A 267 12.56 12.79 23.40
CA VAL A 267 11.59 13.86 23.10
C VAL A 267 10.85 14.34 24.34
N ILE A 268 10.37 15.59 24.31
CA ILE A 268 9.59 16.17 25.40
C ILE A 268 8.23 15.50 25.59
N ASP A 269 7.66 15.61 26.79
CA ASP A 269 6.39 14.96 27.14
C ASP A 269 5.19 15.48 26.33
N GLU A 270 5.23 16.73 25.86
CA GLU A 270 4.20 17.30 24.99
C GLU A 270 4.10 16.52 23.66
N ILE A 271 5.22 16.19 23.03
CA ILE A 271 5.26 15.33 21.83
C ILE A 271 4.77 13.92 22.16
N LYS A 272 5.19 13.36 23.31
CA LYS A 272 4.73 12.01 23.71
C LYS A 272 3.23 11.96 23.97
N SER A 273 2.62 13.06 24.39
CA SER A 273 1.20 13.12 24.75
C SER A 273 0.25 12.88 23.58
N VAL A 274 0.71 13.10 22.34
CA VAL A 274 -0.08 12.86 21.12
C VAL A 274 0.15 11.49 20.51
N ILE A 275 1.11 10.72 21.01
CA ILE A 275 1.42 9.37 20.54
C ILE A 275 0.46 8.37 21.21
N PRO A 276 -0.06 7.36 20.49
CA PRO A 276 -0.89 6.33 21.10
C PRO A 276 -0.17 5.65 22.28
N THR A 277 -0.85 5.61 23.43
CA THR A 277 -0.31 5.00 24.67
C THR A 277 -0.31 3.47 24.61
N GLU A 278 -1.25 2.88 23.89
CA GLU A 278 -1.29 1.43 23.63
C GLU A 278 -0.32 1.08 22.49
N ASP A 279 0.70 0.27 22.77
CA ASP A 279 1.72 -0.13 21.79
C ASP A 279 1.12 -0.71 20.50
N LYS A 280 0.07 -1.53 20.60
CA LYS A 280 -0.63 -2.10 19.43
C LYS A 280 -1.29 -1.06 18.53
N LYS A 281 -1.44 0.19 18.97
CA LYS A 281 -2.04 1.29 18.19
C LYS A 281 -0.98 2.16 17.50
N LYS A 282 0.29 1.97 17.82
CA LYS A 282 1.42 2.61 17.15
C LYS A 282 1.62 2.01 15.77
N LEU A 283 2.01 2.85 14.82
CA LEU A 283 2.05 2.52 13.39
C LEU A 283 3.03 1.37 13.09
N GLY A 284 4.20 1.37 13.73
CA GLY A 284 5.21 0.33 13.57
C GLY A 284 4.95 -0.96 14.34
N GLN A 285 3.95 -0.99 15.22
CA GLN A 285 3.72 -2.10 16.15
C GLN A 285 2.39 -2.83 15.90
N ARG A 286 1.80 -2.60 14.72
CA ARG A 286 0.63 -3.32 14.21
C ARG A 286 0.92 -4.79 13.98
N ILE A 287 0.23 -5.65 14.72
CA ILE A 287 0.42 -7.11 14.66
C ILE A 287 0.11 -7.66 13.27
N GLU A 288 -0.78 -7.00 12.54
CA GLU A 288 -1.20 -7.31 11.17
C GLU A 288 -0.02 -7.38 10.19
N VAL A 289 1.09 -6.68 10.48
CA VAL A 289 2.23 -6.55 9.56
C VAL A 289 3.32 -7.59 9.81
N TYR A 290 3.58 -7.92 11.07
CA TYR A 290 4.75 -8.73 11.44
C TYR A 290 4.41 -10.05 12.10
N ASN A 291 3.17 -10.30 12.51
CA ASN A 291 2.79 -11.57 13.13
C ASN A 291 1.30 -11.89 12.93
N SER A 292 0.90 -12.01 11.66
CA SER A 292 -0.53 -12.09 11.27
C SER A 292 -0.90 -13.33 10.46
N TYR A 293 0.02 -14.25 10.20
CA TYR A 293 -0.23 -15.39 9.32
C TYR A 293 -1.43 -16.24 9.76
N MET A 294 -2.42 -16.33 8.88
CA MET A 294 -3.63 -17.12 9.03
C MET A 294 -3.59 -18.25 8.01
N PRO A 295 -3.11 -19.46 8.39
CA PRO A 295 -3.06 -20.59 7.46
C PRO A 295 -4.48 -20.95 7.00
N PRO A 296 -4.72 -21.11 5.68
CA PRO A 296 -6.03 -21.48 5.19
C PRO A 296 -6.35 -22.93 5.55
N LYS A 297 -7.59 -23.18 5.96
CA LYS A 297 -8.12 -24.53 6.11
C LYS A 297 -8.33 -25.13 4.71
N LEU A 298 -7.43 -26.02 4.29
CA LEU A 298 -7.51 -26.64 2.98
C LEU A 298 -8.44 -27.86 3.01
N PRO A 299 -9.37 -28.00 2.03
CA PRO A 299 -10.16 -29.22 1.90
C PRO A 299 -9.30 -30.41 1.45
N ASP A 300 -9.74 -31.64 1.74
CA ASP A 300 -9.11 -32.82 1.15
C ASP A 300 -9.26 -32.75 -0.37
N TRP A 301 -8.15 -32.80 -1.10
CA TRP A 301 -8.14 -32.67 -2.56
C TRP A 301 -8.52 -33.99 -3.26
N LYS A 302 -8.39 -35.14 -2.58
CA LYS A 302 -8.62 -36.46 -3.19
C LYS A 302 -10.03 -36.66 -3.76
N PRO A 303 -11.11 -36.20 -3.10
CA PRO A 303 -12.47 -36.32 -3.64
C PRO A 303 -12.69 -35.54 -4.94
N PHE A 304 -11.86 -34.53 -5.23
CA PHE A 304 -11.96 -33.74 -6.45
C PHE A 304 -11.25 -34.42 -7.65
N CYS A 305 -10.40 -35.41 -7.40
CA CYS A 305 -9.64 -36.09 -8.44
C CYS A 305 -10.54 -36.79 -9.46
N LYS A 306 -10.09 -36.79 -10.72
CA LYS A 306 -10.70 -37.56 -11.80
C LYS A 306 -9.93 -38.85 -12.03
N GLU A 307 -10.63 -39.87 -12.53
CA GLU A 307 -10.01 -41.15 -12.88
C GLU A 307 -9.00 -40.96 -14.03
N LYS A 308 -7.88 -41.69 -13.95
CA LYS A 308 -6.85 -41.65 -14.99
C LYS A 308 -7.45 -42.07 -16.34
N GLY A 309 -7.24 -41.26 -17.37
CA GLY A 309 -7.76 -41.51 -18.72
C GLY A 309 -9.19 -41.01 -18.96
N SER A 310 -9.85 -40.45 -17.95
CA SER A 310 -11.11 -39.74 -18.14
C SER A 310 -10.90 -38.35 -18.77
N ASN A 311 -11.90 -37.88 -19.52
CA ASN A 311 -11.93 -36.51 -20.02
C ASN A 311 -12.42 -35.56 -18.92
N GLY A 312 -11.75 -34.42 -18.75
CA GLY A 312 -12.16 -33.40 -17.78
C GLY A 312 -11.34 -32.13 -17.91
N SER A 313 -11.90 -31.01 -17.44
CA SER A 313 -11.16 -29.76 -17.29
C SER A 313 -10.53 -29.70 -15.91
N ALA A 314 -9.19 -29.64 -15.85
CA ALA A 314 -8.47 -29.46 -14.59
C ALA A 314 -8.90 -28.17 -13.88
N MET A 315 -9.14 -27.10 -14.65
CA MET A 315 -9.56 -25.82 -14.10
C MET A 315 -10.95 -25.87 -13.47
N LYS A 316 -11.91 -26.61 -14.04
CA LYS A 316 -13.22 -26.81 -13.38
C LYS A 316 -13.07 -27.49 -12.02
N VAL A 317 -12.24 -28.53 -11.95
CA VAL A 317 -11.93 -29.23 -10.69
C VAL A 317 -11.25 -28.31 -9.68
N ILE A 318 -10.34 -27.45 -10.13
CA ILE A 318 -9.71 -26.42 -9.29
C ILE A 318 -10.75 -25.39 -8.82
N GLY A 319 -11.70 -24.99 -9.67
CA GLY A 319 -12.83 -24.13 -9.31
C GLY A 319 -13.67 -24.71 -8.17
N ASP A 320 -14.01 -26.01 -8.24
CA ASP A 320 -14.74 -26.71 -7.19
C ASP A 320 -13.94 -26.77 -5.87
N PHE A 321 -12.62 -27.00 -5.97
CA PHE A 321 -11.72 -26.99 -4.81
C PHE A 321 -11.65 -25.60 -4.15
N ILE A 322 -11.51 -24.54 -4.95
CA ILE A 322 -11.49 -23.15 -4.46
C ILE A 322 -12.85 -22.78 -3.84
N ASN A 323 -13.96 -23.22 -4.44
CA ASN A 323 -15.29 -23.03 -3.85
C ASN A 323 -15.37 -23.63 -2.45
N GLN A 324 -14.89 -24.86 -2.28
CA GLN A 324 -14.84 -25.50 -0.97
C GLN A 324 -13.89 -24.76 -0.01
N ALA A 325 -12.72 -24.31 -0.48
CA ALA A 325 -11.81 -23.49 0.32
C ALA A 325 -12.45 -22.18 0.78
N PHE A 326 -13.26 -21.50 -0.05
CA PHE A 326 -14.02 -20.32 0.39
C PHE A 326 -15.04 -20.64 1.49
N LYS A 327 -15.76 -21.77 1.39
CA LYS A 327 -16.70 -22.21 2.44
C LYS A 327 -16.00 -22.48 3.76
N ASP A 328 -14.81 -23.09 3.70
CA ASP A 328 -13.99 -23.38 4.87
C ASP A 328 -13.27 -22.15 5.45
N ASN A 329 -13.16 -21.07 4.66
CA ASN A 329 -12.40 -19.85 4.99
C ASN A 329 -13.19 -18.58 4.59
N PRO A 330 -14.33 -18.30 5.25
CA PRO A 330 -15.28 -17.27 4.80
C PRO A 330 -14.71 -15.85 4.77
N SER A 331 -13.63 -15.59 5.52
CA SER A 331 -13.02 -14.28 5.68
C SER A 331 -11.50 -14.33 5.68
N THR A 332 -10.87 -15.35 5.06
CA THR A 332 -9.39 -15.45 5.02
C THR A 332 -8.82 -15.89 3.67
N VAL A 333 -9.67 -16.29 2.71
CA VAL A 333 -9.27 -16.62 1.34
C VAL A 333 -10.09 -15.78 0.34
N ARG A 334 -9.41 -15.19 -0.64
CA ARG A 334 -10.03 -14.33 -1.67
C ARG A 334 -9.32 -14.53 -3.02
N LEU A 335 -10.06 -14.36 -4.10
CA LEU A 335 -9.56 -14.48 -5.47
C LEU A 335 -9.67 -13.14 -6.21
N PHE A 336 -8.60 -12.77 -6.89
CA PHE A 336 -8.50 -11.56 -7.71
C PHE A 336 -8.25 -11.96 -9.16
N SER A 337 -9.16 -11.60 -10.07
CA SER A 337 -9.11 -12.03 -11.47
C SER A 337 -9.22 -10.83 -12.42
N PRO A 338 -8.46 -10.80 -13.52
CA PRO A 338 -8.48 -9.68 -14.45
C PRO A 338 -9.62 -9.83 -15.48
N ASP A 339 -10.86 -10.06 -14.99
CA ASP A 339 -12.04 -10.36 -15.83
C ASP A 339 -11.92 -11.68 -16.63
N GLU A 340 -11.20 -12.66 -16.08
CA GLU A 340 -10.87 -13.91 -16.77
C GLU A 340 -11.36 -15.17 -16.04
N LEU A 341 -12.08 -15.05 -14.92
CA LEU A 341 -12.39 -16.21 -14.05
C LEU A 341 -13.19 -17.29 -14.79
N GLU A 342 -14.30 -16.90 -15.42
CA GLU A 342 -15.15 -17.84 -16.18
C GLU A 342 -14.44 -18.34 -17.45
N SER A 343 -13.64 -17.48 -18.09
CA SER A 343 -12.84 -17.86 -19.25
C SER A 343 -11.84 -18.96 -18.88
N ASN A 344 -11.16 -18.79 -17.75
CA ASN A 344 -10.26 -19.75 -17.13
C ASN A 344 -10.98 -20.96 -16.50
N LYS A 345 -12.30 -21.11 -16.68
CA LYS A 345 -13.13 -22.24 -16.21
C LYS A 345 -13.12 -22.43 -14.68
N LEU A 346 -13.05 -21.32 -13.95
CA LEU A 346 -13.12 -21.28 -12.48
C LEU A 346 -14.50 -20.85 -11.97
N ASP A 347 -15.52 -20.85 -12.84
CA ASP A 347 -16.90 -20.41 -12.56
C ASP A 347 -17.61 -21.21 -11.45
N GLY A 348 -17.15 -22.43 -11.13
CA GLY A 348 -17.68 -23.24 -10.03
C GLY A 348 -17.60 -22.57 -8.65
N VAL A 349 -16.74 -21.55 -8.47
CA VAL A 349 -16.73 -20.74 -7.24
C VAL A 349 -18.05 -20.00 -7.01
N PHE A 350 -18.81 -19.69 -8.06
CA PHE A 350 -20.06 -18.94 -7.94
C PHE A 350 -21.22 -19.74 -7.36
N GLU A 351 -21.06 -21.05 -7.17
CA GLU A 351 -22.04 -21.83 -6.41
C GLU A 351 -22.07 -21.47 -4.91
N GLY A 352 -20.94 -20.97 -4.37
CA GLY A 352 -20.81 -20.65 -2.94
C GLY A 352 -20.56 -19.18 -2.62
N THR A 353 -20.26 -18.34 -3.62
CA THR A 353 -19.95 -16.92 -3.44
C THR A 353 -20.35 -16.11 -4.67
N ASN A 354 -20.24 -14.79 -4.60
CA ASN A 354 -20.40 -13.87 -5.73
C ASN A 354 -19.14 -13.04 -5.97
N ARG A 355 -19.19 -12.21 -7.02
CA ARG A 355 -18.27 -11.09 -7.25
C ARG A 355 -18.59 -9.95 -6.29
N ASN A 356 -17.56 -9.35 -5.70
CA ASN A 356 -17.68 -8.13 -4.92
C ASN A 356 -17.49 -6.91 -5.83
N PHE A 357 -18.59 -6.24 -6.18
CA PHE A 357 -18.56 -5.00 -6.96
C PHE A 357 -19.67 -4.05 -6.49
N GLN A 358 -19.29 -2.92 -5.88
CA GLN A 358 -20.20 -2.00 -5.19
C GLN A 358 -20.88 -0.97 -6.11
N TRP A 359 -20.45 -0.87 -7.36
CA TRP A 359 -21.00 0.09 -8.32
C TRP A 359 -22.09 -0.47 -9.23
N ASP A 360 -22.24 -1.80 -9.25
CA ASP A 360 -23.32 -2.49 -9.94
C ASP A 360 -24.53 -2.66 -9.02
N GLU A 361 -25.73 -2.37 -9.52
CA GLU A 361 -26.96 -2.39 -8.73
C GLU A 361 -27.42 -3.81 -8.34
N PHE A 362 -26.88 -4.85 -9.00
CA PHE A 362 -27.24 -6.24 -8.75
C PHE A 362 -26.22 -6.95 -7.84
N ALA A 363 -24.97 -6.46 -7.80
CA ALA A 363 -23.89 -7.03 -7.00
C ALA A 363 -23.58 -6.25 -5.72
N ASN A 364 -23.94 -4.97 -5.61
CA ASN A 364 -23.54 -4.14 -4.48
C ASN A 364 -24.09 -4.64 -3.14
N ALA A 365 -23.33 -4.40 -2.06
CA ALA A 365 -23.68 -4.77 -0.69
C ALA A 365 -24.09 -6.24 -0.48
N ARG A 366 -23.63 -7.14 -1.36
CA ARG A 366 -23.81 -8.59 -1.26
C ARG A 366 -22.53 -9.32 -0.85
N GLY A 367 -21.46 -8.58 -0.52
CA GLY A 367 -20.12 -9.12 -0.30
C GLY A 367 -19.61 -9.92 -1.50
N GLY A 368 -18.71 -10.87 -1.22
CA GLY A 368 -18.23 -11.82 -2.21
C GLY A 368 -16.73 -12.08 -2.05
N ARG A 369 -16.29 -13.30 -2.37
CA ARG A 369 -14.89 -13.75 -2.26
C ARG A 369 -14.10 -13.59 -3.56
N VAL A 370 -14.75 -13.15 -4.64
CA VAL A 370 -14.12 -12.90 -5.93
C VAL A 370 -14.16 -11.41 -6.24
N ILE A 371 -13.03 -10.84 -6.65
CA ILE A 371 -12.95 -9.47 -7.19
C ILE A 371 -12.46 -9.59 -8.62
N GLU A 372 -13.22 -9.00 -9.55
CA GLU A 372 -12.82 -8.91 -10.96
C GLU A 372 -12.66 -7.47 -11.41
N VAL A 373 -11.49 -7.16 -11.94
CA VAL A 373 -11.16 -5.87 -12.53
C VAL A 373 -10.15 -6.14 -13.63
N LEU A 374 -10.40 -5.71 -14.86
CA LEU A 374 -9.51 -5.91 -16.02
C LEU A 374 -8.20 -5.10 -15.87
N SER A 375 -7.38 -5.51 -14.91
CA SER A 375 -6.10 -4.93 -14.52
C SER A 375 -5.33 -5.92 -13.65
N GLU A 376 -4.30 -6.53 -14.23
CA GLU A 376 -3.40 -7.43 -13.54
C GLU A 376 -2.67 -6.69 -12.41
N HIS A 377 -2.31 -5.42 -12.62
CA HIS A 377 -1.69 -4.58 -11.61
C HIS A 377 -2.54 -4.45 -10.34
N MET A 378 -3.85 -4.22 -10.49
CA MET A 378 -4.75 -4.16 -9.33
C MET A 378 -4.88 -5.52 -8.66
N CYS A 379 -5.03 -6.61 -9.43
CA CYS A 379 -5.12 -7.97 -8.88
C CYS A 379 -3.86 -8.34 -8.06
N GLN A 380 -2.67 -8.05 -8.61
CA GLN A 380 -1.39 -8.24 -7.91
C GLN A 380 -1.29 -7.37 -6.65
N GLY A 381 -1.62 -6.08 -6.75
CA GLY A 381 -1.54 -5.16 -5.62
C GLY A 381 -2.53 -5.53 -4.49
N PHE A 382 -3.77 -5.88 -4.84
CA PHE A 382 -4.74 -6.40 -3.89
C PHE A 382 -4.19 -7.66 -3.21
N MET A 383 -3.71 -8.64 -3.98
CA MET A 383 -3.14 -9.86 -3.43
C MET A 383 -1.95 -9.58 -2.50
N GLN A 384 -1.10 -8.59 -2.80
CA GLN A 384 0.02 -8.19 -1.94
C GLN A 384 -0.44 -7.71 -0.58
N GLY A 385 -1.27 -6.67 -0.51
CA GLY A 385 -1.74 -6.14 0.77
C GLY A 385 -2.54 -7.19 1.55
N TYR A 386 -3.31 -7.99 0.83
CA TYR A 386 -4.10 -9.07 1.37
C TYR A 386 -3.26 -10.18 2.02
N THR A 387 -2.15 -10.53 1.37
CA THR A 387 -1.22 -11.57 1.82
C THR A 387 -0.33 -11.09 2.97
N LEU A 388 0.19 -9.86 2.88
CA LEU A 388 1.05 -9.27 3.91
C LEU A 388 0.30 -8.93 5.20
N THR A 389 -1.03 -8.83 5.14
CA THR A 389 -1.90 -8.74 6.33
C THR A 389 -2.40 -10.11 6.80
N GLY A 390 -1.70 -11.18 6.39
CA GLY A 390 -1.81 -12.52 6.98
C GLY A 390 -2.76 -13.48 6.28
N ARG A 391 -3.61 -12.99 5.38
CA ARG A 391 -4.63 -13.79 4.66
C ARG A 391 -4.04 -14.41 3.38
N THR A 392 -4.84 -15.16 2.62
CA THR A 392 -4.37 -15.90 1.43
C THR A 392 -5.09 -15.47 0.15
N GLY A 393 -4.36 -14.88 -0.80
CA GLY A 393 -4.88 -14.51 -2.11
C GLY A 393 -4.60 -15.56 -3.20
N ILE A 394 -5.47 -15.61 -4.20
CA ILE A 394 -5.34 -16.42 -5.42
C ILE A 394 -5.52 -15.51 -6.63
N PHE A 395 -4.65 -15.62 -7.62
CA PHE A 395 -4.67 -14.79 -8.82
C PHE A 395 -4.58 -15.66 -10.08
N PRO A 396 -5.72 -16.09 -10.66
CA PRO A 396 -5.74 -16.70 -11.98
C PRO A 396 -5.62 -15.64 -13.08
N SER A 397 -4.88 -15.94 -14.13
CA SER A 397 -4.87 -15.13 -15.34
C SER A 397 -4.39 -15.93 -16.55
N TYR A 398 -4.61 -15.40 -17.75
CA TYR A 398 -4.01 -15.88 -18.98
C TYR A 398 -2.48 -15.84 -18.86
N GLU A 399 -1.84 -16.95 -19.23
CA GLU A 399 -0.38 -17.14 -19.15
C GLU A 399 0.40 -15.97 -19.79
N SER A 400 -0.05 -15.48 -20.93
CA SER A 400 0.62 -14.42 -21.68
C SER A 400 0.58 -13.04 -21.01
N PHE A 401 -0.40 -12.80 -20.12
CA PHE A 401 -0.65 -11.50 -19.52
C PHE A 401 -0.12 -11.37 -18.10
N LEU A 402 0.18 -12.47 -17.41
CA LEU A 402 0.92 -12.42 -16.14
C LEU A 402 2.29 -11.74 -16.26
N GLY A 403 2.87 -11.73 -17.47
CA GLY A 403 4.06 -10.94 -17.78
C GLY A 403 3.92 -9.44 -17.49
N ILE A 404 2.70 -8.89 -17.49
CA ILE A 404 2.40 -7.47 -17.18
C ILE A 404 2.86 -7.11 -15.76
N ILE A 405 2.68 -8.03 -14.80
CA ILE A 405 3.00 -7.79 -13.37
C ILE A 405 4.33 -8.39 -12.94
N HIS A 406 5.18 -8.83 -13.88
CA HIS A 406 6.46 -9.46 -13.57
C HIS A 406 7.29 -8.62 -12.60
N THR A 407 7.44 -7.31 -12.84
CA THR A 407 8.25 -6.46 -11.95
C THR A 407 7.65 -6.38 -10.55
N MET A 408 6.32 -6.26 -10.41
CA MET A 408 5.64 -6.28 -9.11
C MET A 408 5.87 -7.59 -8.35
N MET A 409 5.83 -8.74 -9.04
CA MET A 409 6.14 -10.05 -8.45
C MET A 409 7.59 -10.11 -7.96
N VAL A 410 8.54 -9.55 -8.71
CA VAL A 410 9.95 -9.45 -8.31
C VAL A 410 10.12 -8.52 -7.10
N GLN A 411 9.43 -7.38 -7.04
CA GLN A 411 9.49 -6.48 -5.88
C GLN A 411 8.93 -7.15 -4.63
N TYR A 412 7.82 -7.88 -4.74
CA TYR A 412 7.28 -8.67 -3.64
C TYR A 412 8.26 -9.75 -3.16
N ALA A 413 8.90 -10.47 -4.07
CA ALA A 413 9.89 -11.48 -3.72
C ALA A 413 11.11 -10.88 -3.00
N LYS A 414 11.57 -9.69 -3.39
CA LYS A 414 12.62 -8.94 -2.68
C LYS A 414 12.16 -8.54 -1.29
N PHE A 415 10.95 -7.99 -1.17
CA PHE A 415 10.35 -7.60 0.10
C PHE A 415 10.27 -8.81 1.06
N LEU A 416 9.76 -9.95 0.60
CA LEU A 416 9.69 -11.17 1.41
C LEU A 416 11.06 -11.70 1.82
N LYS A 417 12.04 -11.69 0.89
CA LYS A 417 13.42 -12.07 1.23
C LYS A 417 13.92 -11.24 2.41
N MET A 418 13.75 -9.92 2.35
CA MET A 418 14.20 -9.02 3.41
C MET A 418 13.41 -9.23 4.71
N ALA A 419 12.09 -9.40 4.64
CA ALA A 419 11.26 -9.71 5.81
C ALA A 419 11.76 -10.97 6.53
N LEU A 420 12.06 -12.03 5.79
CA LEU A 420 12.56 -13.31 6.32
C LEU A 420 14.00 -13.21 6.87
N GLU A 421 14.76 -12.18 6.47
CA GLU A 421 16.09 -11.89 7.03
C GLU A 421 15.99 -11.04 8.31
N THR A 422 14.83 -10.45 8.61
CA THR A 422 14.56 -9.87 9.93
C THR A 422 14.26 -10.98 10.95
N ASN A 423 14.60 -10.75 12.22
CA ASN A 423 14.36 -11.73 13.30
C ASN A 423 12.97 -11.60 13.97
N TRP A 424 12.14 -10.64 13.52
CA TRP A 424 10.88 -10.29 14.18
C TRP A 424 9.64 -10.41 13.29
N HIS A 425 9.80 -10.65 11.99
CA HIS A 425 8.70 -11.00 11.10
C HIS A 425 8.35 -12.50 11.20
N SER A 426 7.06 -12.80 11.32
CA SER A 426 6.53 -14.14 11.06
C SER A 426 6.54 -14.44 9.57
N SER A 427 6.38 -15.72 9.21
CA SER A 427 6.01 -16.09 7.84
C SER A 427 4.69 -15.43 7.43
N VAL A 428 4.42 -15.39 6.12
CA VAL A 428 3.15 -14.97 5.52
C VAL A 428 2.67 -16.02 4.53
N SER A 429 1.42 -15.92 4.04
CA SER A 429 0.96 -16.79 2.96
C SER A 429 1.79 -16.58 1.69
N SER A 430 1.86 -17.59 0.83
CA SER A 430 2.38 -17.43 -0.52
C SER A 430 1.44 -16.55 -1.36
N MET A 431 2.00 -15.82 -2.33
CA MET A 431 1.23 -15.36 -3.49
C MET A 431 1.00 -16.53 -4.43
N ASN A 432 -0.26 -16.80 -4.78
CA ASN A 432 -0.64 -17.98 -5.56
C ASN A 432 -1.15 -17.56 -6.94
N TYR A 433 -0.31 -17.75 -7.96
CA TYR A 433 -0.69 -17.52 -9.36
C TYR A 433 -1.24 -18.80 -9.99
N ILE A 434 -2.29 -18.68 -10.78
CA ILE A 434 -2.77 -19.78 -11.63
C ILE A 434 -2.62 -19.36 -13.09
N GLU A 435 -1.58 -19.87 -13.74
CA GLU A 435 -1.39 -19.69 -15.19
C GLU A 435 -2.34 -20.64 -15.93
N SER A 436 -3.33 -20.07 -16.61
CA SER A 436 -4.28 -20.82 -17.44
C SER A 436 -4.38 -20.22 -18.83
N SER A 437 -5.25 -20.77 -19.68
CA SER A 437 -5.37 -20.37 -21.09
C SER A 437 -3.98 -20.27 -21.74
N THR A 438 -3.21 -21.35 -21.60
CA THR A 438 -1.77 -21.40 -21.92
C THR A 438 -1.53 -21.29 -23.42
N TRP A 439 -0.29 -20.98 -23.81
CA TRP A 439 0.13 -20.79 -25.21
C TRP A 439 -0.28 -21.91 -26.17
N THR A 440 -0.39 -23.16 -25.68
CA THR A 440 -0.82 -24.33 -26.47
C THR A 440 -2.33 -24.42 -26.72
N ARG A 441 -3.15 -23.69 -25.96
CA ARG A 441 -4.63 -23.77 -25.94
C ARG A 441 -5.24 -22.36 -25.90
N GLN A 442 -4.89 -21.56 -26.91
CA GLN A 442 -5.40 -20.21 -27.15
C GLN A 442 -6.14 -20.14 -28.49
N GLU A 443 -7.20 -20.93 -28.63
CA GLU A 443 -7.89 -21.20 -29.90
C GLU A 443 -8.53 -19.96 -30.55
N HIS A 444 -8.96 -18.98 -29.74
CA HIS A 444 -9.71 -17.81 -30.22
C HIS A 444 -8.89 -16.52 -30.33
N ASN A 445 -7.66 -16.50 -29.78
CA ASN A 445 -6.91 -15.26 -29.58
C ASN A 445 -5.64 -15.16 -30.44
N GLY A 446 -5.00 -16.30 -30.76
CA GLY A 446 -3.83 -16.33 -31.62
C GLY A 446 -2.53 -15.85 -30.96
N PHE A 447 -1.61 -15.34 -31.78
CA PHE A 447 -0.19 -15.18 -31.39
C PHE A 447 0.06 -14.17 -30.26
N SER A 448 -0.77 -13.13 -30.12
CA SER A 448 -0.62 -12.15 -29.03
C SER A 448 -0.79 -12.78 -27.63
N HIS A 449 -1.43 -13.95 -27.54
CA HIS A 449 -1.67 -14.67 -26.29
C HIS A 449 -0.72 -15.85 -26.05
N GLN A 450 0.37 -15.96 -26.84
CA GLN A 450 1.34 -17.05 -26.74
C GLN A 450 2.67 -16.55 -26.16
N ASN A 451 2.75 -16.45 -24.84
CA ASN A 451 3.96 -15.99 -24.16
C ASN A 451 4.13 -16.66 -22.77
N PRO A 452 4.79 -17.84 -22.69
CA PRO A 452 5.01 -18.55 -21.43
C PRO A 452 6.21 -18.00 -20.65
N SER A 453 6.53 -16.70 -20.73
CA SER A 453 7.77 -16.16 -20.13
C SER A 453 7.69 -15.90 -18.62
N PHE A 454 6.50 -15.92 -18.02
CA PHE A 454 6.32 -15.68 -16.59
C PHE A 454 7.04 -16.73 -15.75
N ILE A 455 6.92 -18.03 -16.08
CA ILE A 455 7.69 -19.10 -15.42
C ILE A 455 9.20 -18.86 -15.47
N GLY A 456 9.72 -18.36 -16.60
CA GLY A 456 11.14 -18.03 -16.75
C GLY A 456 11.59 -16.88 -15.85
N SER A 457 10.65 -16.02 -15.46
CA SER A 457 10.87 -14.94 -14.50
C SER A 457 10.88 -15.47 -13.06
N VAL A 458 9.94 -16.36 -12.73
CA VAL A 458 9.87 -17.07 -11.43
C VAL A 458 11.16 -17.87 -11.18
N LEU A 459 11.66 -18.60 -12.18
CA LEU A 459 12.88 -19.41 -12.08
C LEU A 459 14.16 -18.62 -11.81
N LYS A 460 14.17 -17.30 -12.02
CA LYS A 460 15.32 -16.42 -11.69
C LYS A 460 15.35 -16.01 -10.22
N LEU A 461 14.27 -16.24 -9.48
CA LEU A 461 14.19 -15.94 -8.06
C LEU A 461 14.81 -17.04 -7.21
N LYS A 462 15.09 -16.73 -5.94
CA LYS A 462 15.60 -17.73 -4.99
C LYS A 462 14.52 -18.78 -4.69
N PRO A 463 14.86 -20.08 -4.55
CA PRO A 463 13.89 -21.14 -4.23
C PRO A 463 13.15 -20.97 -2.90
N THR A 464 13.70 -20.15 -2.00
CA THR A 464 13.08 -19.78 -0.73
C THR A 464 11.99 -18.72 -0.90
N ALA A 465 12.01 -17.96 -2.00
CA ALA A 465 11.08 -16.86 -2.30
C ALA A 465 10.07 -17.21 -3.41
N ALA A 466 10.38 -18.18 -4.27
CA ALA A 466 9.51 -18.62 -5.36
C ALA A 466 9.67 -20.13 -5.61
N ARG A 467 8.56 -20.81 -5.90
CA ARG A 467 8.49 -22.26 -6.13
C ARG A 467 7.49 -22.61 -7.20
#